data_AF-A0A8J7ANX3-F1
#
_entry.id   AF-A0A8J7ANX3-F1
#
_cell.length_a   1.000
_cell.length_b   1.000
_cell.length_c   1.000
_cell.angle_alpha   90.00
_cell.angle_beta   90.00
_cell.angle_gamma   90.00
#
_symmetry.space_group_name_H-M   'P 1'
#
loop_
_entity.id
_entity.type
_entity.pdbx_description
1 polymer ?
#
loop_
_entity_poly.entity_id
_entity_poly.type
_entity_poly.pdbx_seq_one_letter_code
_entity_poly.pdbx_strand_id
1 'polypeptide(L)'
;MTSNPGGISQSNTGQMSGGMQAAIGNNNQQNMQAQTVPAQKALTQEDVLKLLGEIQQILQGSTLPEDIKQKASNRLGAVVDEVQQKEPDKQLAAGNLKRMTETLEDASKTLNAGQGLVEKVQPILVQLLSWLNVAKSFFGL
;
A
#
# COMPACT_ATOMS: atom_id res chain seq x y z
N MET A 1 -31.12 62.77 20.47
CA MET A 1 -31.59 62.67 19.07
C MET A 1 -30.45 62.02 18.31
N THR A 2 -30.49 60.86 17.67
CA THR A 2 -31.49 59.94 17.11
C THR A 2 -30.65 58.73 16.66
N SER A 3 -30.89 57.52 17.18
CA SER A 3 -31.60 56.41 16.50
C SER A 3 -30.83 55.68 15.39
N ASN A 4 -30.46 54.41 15.70
CA ASN A 4 -30.71 53.17 14.91
C ASN A 4 -29.96 53.00 13.55
N PRO A 5 -30.08 51.87 12.81
CA PRO A 5 -30.28 50.42 13.09
C PRO A 5 -29.07 49.59 12.55
N GLY A 6 -28.89 48.28 12.71
CA GLY A 6 -29.79 47.17 12.37
C GLY A 6 -29.56 46.66 10.93
N GLY A 7 -28.94 45.48 10.81
CA GLY A 7 -29.26 44.44 9.83
C GLY A 7 -28.82 44.58 8.36
N ILE A 8 -28.63 43.39 7.75
CA ILE A 8 -29.19 42.91 6.47
C ILE A 8 -28.16 42.32 5.47
N SER A 9 -28.45 41.06 5.12
CA SER A 9 -28.27 40.31 3.87
C SER A 9 -26.92 39.79 3.37
N GLN A 10 -26.75 38.47 3.53
CA GLN A 10 -26.88 37.45 2.44
C GLN A 10 -26.86 37.96 0.98
N SER A 11 -25.87 37.55 0.18
CA SER A 11 -26.02 36.48 -0.83
C SER A 11 -24.90 36.49 -1.87
N ASN A 12 -24.26 35.32 -1.97
CA ASN A 12 -23.66 34.65 -3.13
C ASN A 12 -23.72 35.37 -4.49
N THR A 13 -22.58 35.49 -5.18
CA THR A 13 -22.29 34.98 -6.54
C THR A 13 -21.09 35.71 -7.15
N GLY A 14 -20.12 34.97 -7.69
CA GLY A 14 -19.11 35.55 -8.60
C GLY A 14 -17.71 34.97 -8.44
N GLN A 15 -17.42 33.89 -9.17
CA GLN A 15 -16.06 33.60 -9.62
C GLN A 15 -15.50 34.81 -10.38
N MET A 16 -14.29 35.26 -10.06
CA MET A 16 -13.18 35.32 -11.02
C MET A 16 -11.95 36.01 -10.42
N SER A 17 -10.83 35.30 -10.54
CA SER A 17 -9.56 35.76 -11.13
C SER A 17 -8.94 37.07 -10.64
N GLY A 18 -7.71 36.95 -10.13
CA GLY A 18 -6.73 38.03 -10.15
C GLY A 18 -6.61 38.76 -8.82
N GLY A 19 -5.48 38.58 -8.15
CA GLY A 19 -5.19 39.35 -6.95
C GLY A 19 -3.95 38.85 -6.22
N MET A 20 -2.79 39.04 -6.84
CA MET A 20 -1.54 39.17 -6.08
C MET A 20 -1.72 40.32 -5.08
N GLN A 21 -1.75 40.04 -3.79
CA GLN A 21 -1.37 41.04 -2.78
C GLN A 21 -0.95 40.37 -1.46
N ALA A 22 0.36 40.19 -1.37
CA ALA A 22 1.20 40.61 -0.26
C ALA A 22 0.62 40.45 1.15
N ALA A 23 0.84 39.28 1.74
CA ALA A 23 1.06 39.17 3.19
C ALA A 23 2.55 38.91 3.42
N ILE A 24 3.36 39.97 3.34
CA ILE A 24 4.70 40.01 3.92
C ILE A 24 4.49 40.02 5.43
N GLY A 25 4.57 38.84 6.04
CA GLY A 25 4.46 38.62 7.46
C GLY A 25 5.33 37.43 7.81
N ASN A 26 6.51 37.72 8.37
CA ASN A 26 7.47 36.75 8.86
C ASN A 26 6.75 35.74 9.77
N ASN A 27 6.96 34.44 9.51
CA ASN A 27 6.40 33.28 10.23
C ASN A 27 5.10 32.64 9.72
N ASN A 28 4.83 32.71 8.41
CA ASN A 28 3.81 31.88 7.78
C ASN A 28 4.39 30.49 7.40
N GLN A 29 4.70 29.67 8.40
CA GLN A 29 4.68 28.22 8.18
C GLN A 29 3.22 27.85 7.97
N GLN A 30 2.76 27.93 6.72
CA GLN A 30 1.54 27.26 6.29
C GLN A 30 1.77 25.77 6.51
N ASN A 31 1.45 25.32 7.72
CA ASN A 31 1.12 23.94 8.01
C ASN A 31 -0.13 23.66 7.17
N MET A 32 0.08 23.26 5.92
CA MET A 32 -0.91 22.54 5.16
C MET A 32 -1.19 21.25 5.94
N GLN A 33 -2.09 21.33 6.91
CA GLN A 33 -2.93 20.21 7.30
C GLN A 33 -3.79 19.88 6.09
N ALA A 34 -3.16 19.32 5.07
CA ALA A 34 -3.84 18.48 4.11
C ALA A 34 -4.51 17.39 4.95
N GLN A 35 -5.83 17.42 4.91
CA GLN A 35 -6.75 16.51 5.57
C GLN A 35 -6.09 15.15 5.80
N THR A 36 -5.75 14.86 7.06
CA THR A 36 -5.36 13.52 7.47
C THR A 36 -6.60 12.65 7.33
N VAL A 37 -6.77 12.08 6.14
CA VAL A 37 -7.35 10.73 6.00
C VAL A 37 -6.74 9.93 7.14
N PRO A 38 -7.51 9.26 8.01
CA PRO A 38 -6.95 8.53 9.15
C PRO A 38 -5.82 7.67 8.60
N ALA A 39 -4.60 7.97 9.01
CA ALA A 39 -3.42 7.31 8.51
C ALA A 39 -3.61 5.82 8.77
N GLN A 40 -3.93 5.06 7.71
CA GLN A 40 -3.72 3.62 7.73
C GLN A 40 -2.27 3.48 8.17
N LYS A 41 -2.05 2.91 9.36
CA LYS A 41 -0.70 2.77 9.94
C LYS A 41 0.19 2.23 8.82
N ALA A 42 1.16 3.03 8.41
CA ALA A 42 2.14 2.58 7.43
C ALA A 42 2.78 1.32 8.00
N LEU A 43 2.78 0.25 7.21
CA LEU A 43 3.40 -1.01 7.63
C LEU A 43 4.85 -0.76 8.02
N THR A 44 5.22 -1.17 9.23
CA THR A 44 6.62 -1.17 9.66
C THR A 44 7.38 -2.31 8.99
N GLN A 45 8.71 -2.25 9.02
CA GLN A 45 9.55 -3.34 8.53
C GLN A 45 9.23 -4.67 9.24
N GLU A 46 9.00 -4.64 10.55
CA GLU A 46 8.60 -5.81 11.33
C GLU A 46 7.25 -6.36 10.91
N ASP A 47 6.27 -5.50 10.63
CA ASP A 47 4.96 -5.92 10.15
C ASP A 47 5.06 -6.59 8.78
N VAL A 48 5.88 -6.03 7.87
CA VAL A 48 6.16 -6.65 6.57
C VAL A 48 6.81 -8.02 6.76
N LEU A 49 7.82 -8.15 7.61
CA LEU A 49 8.47 -9.43 7.88
C LEU A 49 7.50 -10.48 8.47
N LYS A 50 6.58 -10.07 9.34
CA LYS A 50 5.52 -10.95 9.85
C LYS A 50 4.61 -11.45 8.73
N LEU A 51 4.13 -10.54 7.87
CA LEU A 51 3.30 -10.88 6.71
C LEU A 51 4.03 -11.83 5.75
N LEU A 52 5.33 -11.60 5.50
CA LEU A 52 6.14 -12.53 4.69
C LEU A 52 6.31 -13.90 5.37
N GLY A 53 6.46 -13.92 6.69
CA GLY A 53 6.49 -15.16 7.49
C GLY A 53 5.18 -15.95 7.39
N GLU A 54 4.04 -15.27 7.39
CA GLU A 54 2.73 -15.93 7.19
C GLU A 54 2.63 -16.58 5.81
N ILE A 55 3.10 -15.91 4.75
CA ILE A 55 3.18 -16.50 3.40
C ILE A 55 4.09 -17.74 3.42
N GLN A 56 5.23 -17.67 4.10
CA GLN A 56 6.15 -18.81 4.21
C GLN A 56 5.49 -20.01 4.90
N GLN A 57 4.73 -19.79 5.99
CA GLN A 57 3.99 -20.85 6.67
C GLN A 57 2.91 -21.46 5.78
N ILE A 58 2.20 -20.64 5.01
CA ILE A 58 1.21 -21.11 4.03
C ILE A 58 1.88 -22.01 2.98
N LEU A 59 3.04 -21.61 2.46
CA LEU A 59 3.81 -22.42 1.51
C LEU A 59 4.27 -23.75 2.12
N GLN A 60 4.83 -23.73 3.32
CA GLN A 60 5.35 -24.92 3.99
C GLN A 60 4.23 -25.91 4.37
N GLY A 61 3.07 -25.40 4.78
CA GLY A 61 1.89 -26.21 5.10
C GLY A 61 1.14 -26.74 3.87
N SER A 62 1.59 -26.41 2.66
CA SER A 62 0.93 -26.83 1.43
C SER A 62 1.31 -28.25 0.98
N THR A 63 0.41 -28.87 0.22
CA THR A 63 0.61 -30.15 -0.46
C THR A 63 1.26 -29.99 -1.85
N LEU A 64 1.82 -28.81 -2.16
CA LEU A 64 2.52 -28.59 -3.42
C LEU A 64 3.72 -29.54 -3.57
N PRO A 65 4.14 -29.82 -4.82
CA PRO A 65 5.43 -30.44 -5.08
C PRO A 65 6.59 -29.64 -4.47
N GLU A 66 7.64 -30.35 -4.06
CA GLU A 66 8.78 -29.74 -3.37
C GLU A 66 9.55 -28.74 -4.25
N ASP A 67 9.67 -29.02 -5.54
CA ASP A 67 10.29 -28.11 -6.51
C ASP A 67 9.54 -26.78 -6.62
N ILE A 68 8.20 -26.82 -6.59
CA ILE A 68 7.35 -25.62 -6.61
C ILE A 68 7.47 -24.87 -5.28
N LYS A 69 7.44 -25.58 -4.14
CA LYS A 69 7.65 -24.96 -2.82
C LYS A 69 9.00 -24.27 -2.72
N GLN A 70 10.07 -24.91 -3.17
CA GLN A 70 11.41 -24.33 -3.17
C GLN A 70 11.47 -23.10 -4.06
N LYS A 71 10.91 -23.15 -5.28
CA LYS A 71 10.89 -22.00 -6.19
C LYS A 71 10.16 -20.80 -5.58
N ALA A 72 8.98 -21.03 -4.98
CA ALA A 72 8.22 -19.99 -4.29
C ALA A 72 8.96 -19.46 -3.05
N SER A 73 9.54 -20.35 -2.25
CA SER A 73 10.28 -20.00 -1.03
C SER A 73 11.54 -19.20 -1.33
N ASN A 74 12.27 -19.53 -2.40
CA ASN A 74 13.45 -18.76 -2.82
C ASN A 74 13.10 -17.34 -3.23
N ARG A 75 11.95 -17.15 -3.90
CA ARG A 75 11.44 -15.80 -4.23
C ARG A 75 11.06 -15.04 -2.97
N LEU A 76 10.39 -15.70 -2.03
CA LEU A 76 10.02 -15.10 -0.76
C LEU A 76 11.25 -14.73 0.10
N GLY A 77 12.27 -15.59 0.13
CA GLY A 77 13.54 -15.32 0.80
C GLY A 77 14.22 -14.06 0.26
N ALA A 78 14.28 -13.91 -1.06
CA ALA A 78 14.81 -12.69 -1.67
C ALA A 78 14.02 -11.42 -1.29
N VAL A 79 12.71 -11.53 -1.03
CA VAL A 79 11.90 -10.40 -0.54
C VAL A 79 12.24 -10.08 0.91
N VAL A 80 12.44 -11.12 1.74
CA VAL A 80 12.84 -10.96 3.14
C VAL A 80 14.21 -10.27 3.21
N ASP A 81 15.17 -10.70 2.42
CA ASP A 81 16.50 -10.08 2.35
C ASP A 81 16.39 -8.59 1.98
N GLU A 82 15.55 -8.25 1.00
CA GLU A 82 15.35 -6.87 0.56
C GLU A 82 14.68 -6.00 1.61
N VAL A 83 13.68 -6.53 2.32
CA VAL A 83 13.03 -5.84 3.43
C VAL A 83 13.99 -5.59 4.59
N GLN A 84 14.98 -6.47 4.80
CA GLN A 84 15.98 -6.33 5.85
C GLN A 84 17.06 -5.30 5.53
N GLN A 85 17.19 -4.87 4.27
CA GLN A 85 18.16 -3.83 3.91
C GLN A 85 17.81 -2.48 4.53
N LYS A 86 18.83 -1.66 4.75
CA LYS A 86 18.67 -0.28 5.24
C LYS A 86 17.83 0.58 4.28
N GLU A 87 17.98 0.35 2.98
CA GLU A 87 17.22 0.99 1.92
C GLU A 87 16.61 -0.09 1.03
N PRO A 88 15.41 -0.63 1.39
CA PRO A 88 14.78 -1.71 0.66
C PRO A 88 14.43 -1.33 -0.78
N ASP A 89 14.82 -2.17 -1.75
CA ASP A 89 14.30 -2.09 -3.10
C ASP A 89 12.88 -2.68 -3.16
N LYS A 90 11.89 -1.79 -2.99
CA LYS A 90 10.46 -2.14 -3.02
C LYS A 90 10.00 -2.65 -4.38
N GLN A 91 10.62 -2.22 -5.48
CA GLN A 91 10.26 -2.69 -6.82
C GLN A 91 10.76 -4.12 -7.03
N LEU A 92 11.99 -4.42 -6.57
CA LEU A 92 12.53 -5.78 -6.59
C LEU A 92 11.74 -6.71 -5.68
N ALA A 93 11.41 -6.26 -4.46
CA ALA A 93 10.53 -6.97 -3.54
C ALA A 93 9.16 -7.28 -4.17
N ALA A 94 8.50 -6.29 -4.77
CA ALA A 94 7.24 -6.48 -5.45
C ALA A 94 7.38 -7.47 -6.62
N GLY A 95 8.43 -7.35 -7.43
CA GLY A 95 8.70 -8.24 -8.55
C GLY A 95 8.92 -9.70 -8.13
N ASN A 96 9.63 -9.94 -7.02
CA ASN A 96 9.81 -11.29 -6.49
C ASN A 96 8.50 -11.86 -5.92
N LEU A 97 7.70 -11.06 -5.20
CA LEU A 97 6.36 -11.46 -4.75
C LEU A 97 5.44 -11.79 -5.94
N LYS A 98 5.50 -11.01 -7.03
CA LYS A 98 4.68 -11.26 -8.22
C LYS A 98 5.03 -12.60 -8.85
N ARG A 99 6.32 -12.90 -9.02
CA ARG A 99 6.78 -14.19 -9.55
C ARG A 99 6.44 -15.37 -8.64
N MET A 100 6.44 -15.16 -7.32
CA MET A 100 5.98 -16.16 -6.36
C MET A 100 4.48 -16.43 -6.59
N THR A 101 3.65 -15.39 -6.65
CA THR A 101 2.21 -15.53 -6.93
C THR A 101 1.94 -16.23 -8.26
N GLU A 102 2.63 -15.85 -9.33
CA GLU A 102 2.53 -16.51 -10.65
C GLU A 102 2.87 -18.00 -10.57
N THR A 103 3.93 -18.36 -9.82
CA THR A 103 4.31 -19.76 -9.60
C THR A 103 3.20 -20.54 -8.88
N LEU A 104 2.52 -19.92 -7.91
CA LEU A 104 1.39 -20.53 -7.21
C LEU A 104 0.16 -20.65 -8.12
N GLU A 105 -0.16 -19.64 -8.91
CA GLU A 105 -1.26 -19.67 -9.87
C GLU A 105 -1.08 -20.77 -10.93
N ASP A 106 0.13 -20.92 -11.45
CA ASP A 106 0.47 -21.99 -12.39
C ASP A 106 0.29 -23.37 -11.75
N ALA A 107 0.74 -23.53 -10.50
CA ALA A 107 0.52 -24.75 -9.73
C ALA A 107 -0.98 -25.02 -9.47
N SER A 108 -1.77 -23.99 -9.20
CA SER A 108 -3.24 -24.10 -9.03
C SER A 108 -3.91 -24.62 -10.29
N LYS A 109 -3.53 -24.09 -11.46
CA LYS A 109 -4.10 -24.47 -12.76
C LYS A 109 -3.69 -25.89 -13.18
N THR A 110 -2.48 -26.32 -12.84
CA THR A 110 -1.91 -27.58 -13.33
C THR A 110 -2.12 -28.77 -12.40
N LEU A 111 -2.14 -28.54 -11.08
CA LEU A 111 -2.07 -29.63 -10.09
C LEU A 111 -3.30 -29.72 -9.18
N ASN A 112 -4.26 -28.79 -9.27
CA ASN A 112 -5.42 -28.63 -8.39
C ASN A 112 -5.08 -28.37 -6.90
N ALA A 113 -3.91 -28.81 -6.43
CA ALA A 113 -3.36 -28.59 -5.09
C ALA A 113 -3.08 -27.12 -4.74
N GLY A 114 -3.01 -26.24 -5.75
CA GLY A 114 -2.81 -24.81 -5.54
C GLY A 114 -4.08 -23.98 -5.32
N GLN A 115 -5.28 -24.52 -5.60
CA GLN A 115 -6.52 -23.70 -5.67
C GLN A 115 -6.77 -22.85 -4.42
N GLY A 116 -6.56 -23.39 -3.22
CA GLY A 116 -6.73 -22.64 -1.96
C GLY A 116 -5.49 -21.88 -1.48
N LEU A 117 -4.34 -22.01 -2.14
CA LEU A 117 -3.09 -21.34 -1.74
C LEU A 117 -3.09 -19.88 -2.16
N VAL A 118 -3.45 -19.61 -3.41
CA VAL A 118 -3.52 -18.24 -3.94
C VAL A 118 -4.53 -17.42 -3.14
N GLU A 119 -5.70 -17.99 -2.82
CA GLU A 119 -6.73 -17.35 -2.02
C GLU A 119 -6.27 -17.00 -0.58
N LYS A 120 -5.38 -17.83 0.00
CA LYS A 120 -4.80 -17.57 1.33
C LYS A 120 -3.70 -16.51 1.30
N VAL A 121 -2.91 -16.46 0.23
CA VAL A 121 -1.80 -15.50 0.09
C VAL A 121 -2.29 -14.12 -0.37
N GLN A 122 -3.33 -14.06 -1.20
CA GLN A 122 -3.90 -12.83 -1.74
C GLN A 122 -4.20 -11.75 -0.68
N PRO A 123 -4.90 -12.01 0.44
CA PRO A 123 -5.16 -10.98 1.46
C PRO A 123 -3.88 -10.44 2.11
N ILE A 124 -2.83 -11.26 2.19
CA ILE A 124 -1.53 -10.83 2.74
C ILE A 124 -0.83 -9.91 1.72
N LEU A 125 -0.85 -10.27 0.42
CA LEU A 125 -0.32 -9.41 -0.64
C LEU A 125 -1.02 -8.04 -0.68
N VAL A 126 -2.35 -8.02 -0.47
CA VAL A 126 -3.12 -6.77 -0.42
C VAL A 126 -2.65 -5.85 0.71
N GLN A 127 -2.28 -6.40 1.86
CA GLN A 127 -1.72 -5.61 2.96
C GLN A 127 -0.36 -5.01 2.57
N LEU A 128 0.49 -5.82 1.93
CA LEU A 128 1.84 -5.42 1.50
C LEU A 128 1.85 -4.32 0.41
N LEU A 129 0.76 -4.10 -0.32
CA LEU A 129 0.67 -3.08 -1.39
C LEU A 129 1.08 -1.68 -0.93
N SER A 130 0.59 -1.29 0.25
CA SER A 130 0.86 0.04 0.81
C SER A 130 2.34 0.24 1.10
N TRP A 131 3.04 -0.81 1.54
CA TRP A 131 4.47 -0.79 1.79
C TRP A 131 5.28 -0.80 0.49
N LEU A 132 4.88 -1.66 -0.45
CA LEU A 132 5.52 -1.83 -1.76
C LEU A 132 5.32 -0.64 -2.70
N ASN A 133 4.33 0.22 -2.42
CA ASN A 133 3.92 1.32 -3.29
C ASN A 133 3.51 0.83 -4.70
N VAL A 134 2.78 -0.29 -4.77
CA VAL A 134 2.26 -0.87 -6.01
C VAL A 134 0.73 -1.01 -5.94
N ALA A 135 0.08 -1.02 -7.10
CA ALA A 135 -1.37 -1.22 -7.21
C ALA A 135 -1.76 -2.71 -7.11
N LYS A 136 -3.01 -3.00 -6.72
CA LYS A 136 -3.56 -4.37 -6.71
C LYS A 136 -3.39 -5.10 -8.05
N SER A 137 -3.62 -4.37 -9.15
CA SER A 137 -3.49 -4.87 -10.52
C SER A 137 -2.07 -5.36 -10.86
N PHE A 138 -1.05 -4.92 -10.12
CA PHE A 138 0.32 -5.42 -10.30
C PHE A 138 0.42 -6.94 -10.07
N PHE A 139 -0.39 -7.47 -9.15
CA PHE A 139 -0.47 -8.89 -8.83
C PHE A 139 -1.61 -9.61 -9.57
N GLY A 140 -2.33 -8.93 -10.47
CA GLY A 140 -3.51 -9.50 -11.15
C GLY A 140 -4.74 -9.66 -10.25
N LEU A 141 -4.79 -8.94 -9.12
CA LEU A 141 -5.85 -8.99 -8.10
C LEU A 141 -6.94 -7.93 -8.30
#